data_AF-F0GHJ7-F1
#
_entry.id   AF-F0GHJ7-F1
#
_cell.length_a   1.000
_cell.length_b   1.000
_cell.length_c   1.000
_cell.angle_alpha   90.00
_cell.angle_beta   90.00
_cell.angle_gamma   90.00
#
_symmetry.space_group_name_H-M   'P 1'
#
loop_
_entity.id
_entity.type
_entity.pdbx_description
1 polymer ?
#
loop_
_entity_poly.entity_id
_entity_poly.type
_entity_poly.pdbx_seq_one_letter_code
_entity_poly.pdbx_strand_id
1 'polypeptide(L)'
;MEGILTQYTTRRQRWFGALTALAIVLTLGVAAPHADVALPAVEPFMPMCALTVFTTASLTAFFLGAQFTVTRQPVFGALGGAYAFTALAVALQLLTFPGVFSPQGLLGALPRSAMWMWIFWHAGFPCFVMIALLARDRLARAPIDARHTRGWAFVLIGGPAIVAALLCVLTLRVPLPSAFRPPAETSVLPVGGIVLAVWLVNALALTAVLIAGRLRT
;
A
#
# COMPACT_ATOMS: atom_id res chain seq x y z
N MET A 1 -29.20 -9.92 -2.04
CA MET A 1 -28.48 -8.96 -2.91
C MET A 1 -27.07 -9.49 -3.06
N GLU A 2 -26.79 -10.24 -4.12
CA GLU A 2 -25.40 -10.59 -4.45
C GLU A 2 -24.65 -9.29 -4.70
N GLY A 3 -23.62 -9.01 -3.89
CA GLY A 3 -22.94 -7.73 -3.91
C GLY A 3 -22.27 -7.49 -5.27
N ILE A 4 -22.31 -6.24 -5.73
CA ILE A 4 -21.58 -5.75 -6.92
C ILE A 4 -20.09 -6.16 -6.91
N LEU A 5 -19.53 -6.46 -5.74
CA LEU A 5 -18.13 -6.86 -5.53
C LEU A 5 -17.88 -8.38 -5.60
N THR A 6 -18.90 -9.22 -5.71
CA THR A 6 -18.79 -10.70 -5.74
C THR A 6 -19.19 -11.31 -7.09
N GLN A 7 -19.49 -10.51 -8.10
CA GLN A 7 -19.80 -11.01 -9.44
C GLN A 7 -18.56 -11.63 -10.12
N TYR A 8 -18.78 -12.71 -10.87
CA TYR A 8 -17.75 -13.32 -11.71
C TYR A 8 -17.17 -12.29 -12.68
N THR A 9 -15.84 -12.26 -12.77
CA THR A 9 -15.13 -11.36 -13.71
C THR A 9 -15.60 -11.61 -15.14
N THR A 10 -16.21 -10.61 -15.76
CA THR A 10 -16.61 -10.70 -17.17
C THR A 10 -15.38 -10.75 -18.08
N ARG A 11 -15.54 -11.30 -19.30
CA ARG A 11 -14.46 -11.32 -20.30
C ARG A 11 -13.92 -9.91 -20.59
N ARG A 12 -14.78 -8.89 -20.55
CA ARG A 12 -14.40 -7.48 -20.73
C ARG A 12 -13.52 -6.98 -19.57
N GLN A 13 -13.89 -7.26 -18.32
CA GLN A 13 -13.09 -6.88 -17.15
C GLN A 13 -11.71 -7.56 -17.14
N ARG A 14 -11.63 -8.84 -17.54
CA ARG A 14 -10.35 -9.55 -17.68
C ARG A 14 -9.44 -8.91 -18.72
N TRP A 15 -9.98 -8.59 -19.90
CA TRP A 15 -9.21 -7.90 -20.94
C TRP A 15 -8.78 -6.51 -20.52
N PHE A 16 -9.66 -5.74 -19.89
CA PHE A 16 -9.31 -4.43 -19.37
C PHE A 16 -8.16 -4.52 -18.37
N GLY A 17 -8.25 -5.42 -17.38
CA GLY A 17 -7.16 -5.64 -16.42
C GLY A 17 -5.85 -6.09 -17.07
N ALA A 18 -5.92 -6.99 -18.06
CA ALA A 18 -4.74 -7.44 -18.79
C ALA A 18 -4.09 -6.31 -19.60
N LEU A 19 -4.88 -5.47 -20.27
CA LEU A 19 -4.39 -4.32 -21.02
C LEU A 19 -3.77 -3.26 -20.09
N THR A 20 -4.39 -3.01 -18.93
CA THR A 20 -3.81 -2.12 -17.92
C THR A 20 -2.48 -2.66 -17.39
N ALA A 21 -2.40 -3.96 -17.07
CA ALA A 21 -1.16 -4.58 -16.63
C ALA A 21 -0.07 -4.51 -17.71
N LEU A 22 -0.43 -4.77 -18.98
CA LEU A 22 0.49 -4.63 -20.10
C LEU A 22 0.99 -3.19 -20.27
N ALA A 23 0.09 -2.20 -20.19
CA ALA A 23 0.47 -0.80 -20.29
C ALA A 23 1.45 -0.38 -19.18
N ILE A 24 1.24 -0.85 -17.94
CA ILE A 24 2.16 -0.61 -16.82
C ILE A 24 3.54 -1.23 -17.11
N VAL A 25 3.60 -2.48 -17.56
CA VAL A 25 4.86 -3.17 -17.87
C VAL A 25 5.61 -2.50 -19.03
N LEU A 26 4.88 -2.10 -20.09
CA LEU A 26 5.47 -1.38 -21.22
C LEU A 26 6.02 -0.02 -20.79
N THR A 27 5.27 0.72 -19.99
CA THR A 27 5.71 2.03 -19.47
C THR A 27 6.96 1.88 -18.61
N LEU A 28 7.01 0.86 -17.75
CA LEU A 28 8.20 0.53 -16.97
C LEU A 28 9.38 0.15 -17.87
N GLY A 29 9.17 -0.65 -18.91
CA GLY A 29 10.22 -1.04 -19.85
C GLY A 29 10.82 0.14 -20.61
N VAL A 30 10.01 1.15 -20.95
CA VAL A 30 10.48 2.38 -21.59
C VAL A 30 11.17 3.33 -20.60
N ALA A 31 10.63 3.43 -19.37
CA ALA A 31 11.14 4.35 -18.36
C ALA A 31 12.42 3.85 -17.65
N ALA A 32 12.56 2.55 -17.43
CA ALA A 32 13.68 1.94 -16.71
C ALA A 32 15.08 2.32 -17.25
N PRO A 33 15.38 2.29 -18.57
CA PRO A 33 16.69 2.70 -19.08
C PRO A 33 16.97 4.20 -18.91
N HIS A 34 15.95 5.01 -18.63
CA HIS A 34 16.07 6.46 -18.43
C HIS A 34 15.96 6.86 -16.95
N ALA A 35 16.06 5.90 -16.02
CA ALA A 35 15.87 6.16 -14.59
C ALA A 35 16.91 7.13 -13.99
N ASP A 36 18.12 7.19 -14.57
CA ASP A 36 19.21 8.08 -14.13
C ASP A 36 19.15 9.48 -14.77
N VAL A 37 18.20 9.72 -15.68
CA VAL A 37 18.06 11.01 -16.35
C VAL A 37 17.25 11.95 -15.47
N ALA A 38 17.91 12.99 -14.94
CA ALA A 38 17.25 14.05 -14.17
C ALA A 38 16.36 14.91 -15.08
N LEU A 39 15.05 14.72 -14.97
CA LEU A 39 14.05 15.56 -15.65
C LEU A 39 13.86 16.89 -14.92
N PRO A 40 13.37 17.94 -15.62
CA PRO A 40 13.02 19.21 -14.98
C PRO A 40 12.07 19.00 -13.80
N ALA A 41 12.38 19.66 -12.68
CA ALA A 41 11.56 19.56 -11.49
C ALA A 41 10.19 20.20 -11.74
N VAL A 42 9.13 19.39 -11.58
CA VAL A 42 7.75 19.85 -11.58
C VAL A 42 7.30 19.89 -10.13
N GLU A 43 7.27 21.07 -9.52
CA GLU A 43 6.92 21.26 -8.10
C GLU A 43 5.65 20.50 -7.66
N PRO A 44 4.52 20.55 -8.39
CA PRO A 44 3.30 19.86 -7.96
C PRO A 44 3.32 18.34 -8.18
N PHE A 45 4.38 17.76 -8.75
CA PHE A 45 4.43 16.32 -9.07
C PHE A 45 4.16 15.42 -7.86
N MET A 46 4.90 15.63 -6.77
CA MET A 46 4.76 14.83 -5.55
C MET A 46 3.38 15.01 -4.89
N PRO A 47 2.87 16.26 -4.70
CA PRO A 47 1.49 16.47 -4.23
C PRO A 47 0.41 15.81 -5.11
N MET A 48 0.53 15.90 -6.44
CA MET A 48 -0.45 15.29 -7.36
C MET A 48 -0.47 13.76 -7.18
N CYS A 49 0.70 13.11 -7.21
CA CYS A 49 0.80 11.66 -7.00
C CYS A 49 0.25 11.24 -5.62
N ALA A 50 0.68 11.92 -4.56
CA ALA A 50 0.26 11.61 -3.20
C ALA A 50 -1.25 11.79 -3.01
N LEU A 51 -1.85 12.86 -3.57
CA LEU A 51 -3.28 13.11 -3.47
C LEU A 51 -4.10 12.10 -4.26
N THR A 52 -3.64 11.68 -5.44
CA THR A 52 -4.29 10.61 -6.21
C THR A 52 -4.32 9.31 -5.40
N VAL A 53 -3.19 8.91 -4.82
CA VAL A 53 -3.11 7.71 -3.98
C VAL A 53 -3.98 7.85 -2.73
N PHE A 54 -3.90 8.99 -2.04
CA PHE A 54 -4.70 9.26 -0.84
C PHE A 54 -6.20 9.13 -1.11
N THR A 55 -6.67 9.76 -2.18
CA THR A 55 -8.09 9.80 -2.53
C THR A 55 -8.59 8.41 -2.92
N THR A 56 -7.87 7.73 -3.82
CA THR A 56 -8.26 6.39 -4.29
C THR A 56 -8.19 5.34 -3.19
N ALA A 57 -7.18 5.39 -2.32
CA ALA A 57 -7.08 4.51 -1.17
C ALA A 57 -8.16 4.79 -0.12
N SER A 58 -8.48 6.07 0.15
CA SER A 58 -9.55 6.44 1.08
C SER A 58 -10.93 5.97 0.59
N LEU A 59 -11.23 6.15 -0.70
CA LEU A 59 -12.47 5.65 -1.31
C LEU A 59 -12.54 4.12 -1.25
N THR A 60 -11.43 3.44 -1.53
CA THR A 60 -11.38 1.97 -1.48
C THR A 60 -11.55 1.45 -0.06
N ALA A 61 -10.89 2.08 0.92
CA ALA A 61 -11.05 1.76 2.34
C ALA A 61 -12.51 1.97 2.80
N PHE A 62 -13.15 3.07 2.37
CA PHE A 62 -14.54 3.35 2.67
C PHE A 62 -15.48 2.30 2.09
N PHE A 63 -15.36 1.98 0.78
CA PHE A 63 -16.23 0.98 0.15
C PHE A 63 -16.06 -0.42 0.74
N LEU A 64 -14.82 -0.84 1.02
CA LEU A 64 -14.55 -2.13 1.65
C LEU A 64 -15.01 -2.17 3.12
N GLY A 65 -14.87 -1.07 3.85
CA GLY A 65 -15.39 -0.93 5.20
C GLY A 65 -16.93 -0.99 5.24
N ALA A 66 -17.61 -0.31 4.31
CA ALA A 66 -19.05 -0.40 4.16
C ALA A 66 -19.49 -1.82 3.75
N GLN A 67 -18.76 -2.48 2.86
CA GLN A 67 -19.02 -3.86 2.50
C GLN A 67 -18.84 -4.79 3.71
N PHE A 68 -17.85 -4.53 4.56
CA PHE A 68 -17.64 -5.28 5.81
C PHE A 68 -18.80 -5.10 6.79
N THR A 69 -19.35 -3.91 6.97
CA THR A 69 -20.48 -3.71 7.91
C THR A 69 -21.74 -4.42 7.44
N VAL A 70 -21.97 -4.50 6.13
CA VAL A 70 -23.13 -5.18 5.53
C VAL A 70 -22.96 -6.70 5.52
N THR A 71 -21.84 -7.18 4.98
CA THR A 71 -21.61 -8.63 4.78
C THR A 71 -21.04 -9.32 6.01
N ARG A 72 -20.44 -8.56 6.93
CA ARG A 72 -19.69 -9.04 8.12
C ARG A 72 -18.57 -10.01 7.77
N GLN A 73 -18.11 -9.99 6.51
CA GLN A 73 -17.02 -10.82 6.03
C GLN A 73 -15.68 -10.14 6.35
N PRO A 74 -14.87 -10.68 7.29
CA PRO A 74 -13.66 -10.02 7.80
C PRO A 74 -12.63 -9.71 6.71
N VAL A 75 -12.63 -10.43 5.59
CA VAL A 75 -11.74 -10.14 4.45
C VAL A 75 -11.92 -8.71 3.93
N PHE A 76 -13.17 -8.21 3.84
CA PHE A 76 -13.41 -6.84 3.40
C PHE A 76 -12.93 -5.82 4.42
N GLY A 77 -13.09 -6.11 5.72
CA GLY A 77 -12.57 -5.25 6.78
C GLY A 77 -11.04 -5.18 6.77
N ALA A 78 -10.37 -6.33 6.63
CA ALA A 78 -8.91 -6.42 6.59
C ALA A 78 -8.32 -5.74 5.35
N LEU A 79 -8.93 -5.93 4.17
CA LEU A 79 -8.53 -5.22 2.95
C LEU A 79 -8.81 -3.71 3.08
N GLY A 80 -9.97 -3.32 3.64
CA GLY A 80 -10.29 -1.93 3.93
C GLY A 80 -9.24 -1.28 4.85
N GLY A 81 -8.75 -2.01 5.85
CA GLY A 81 -7.64 -1.59 6.69
C GLY A 81 -6.31 -1.46 5.96
N ALA A 82 -5.97 -2.37 5.06
CA ALA A 82 -4.78 -2.24 4.22
C ALA A 82 -4.81 -0.92 3.41
N TYR A 83 -5.97 -0.57 2.85
CA TYR A 83 -6.15 0.71 2.15
C TYR A 83 -6.19 1.92 3.08
N ALA A 84 -6.75 1.81 4.29
CA ALA A 84 -6.72 2.86 5.30
C ALA A 84 -5.28 3.16 5.77
N PHE A 85 -4.47 2.12 5.95
CA PHE A 85 -3.03 2.24 6.19
C PHE A 85 -2.35 3.00 5.05
N THR A 86 -2.59 2.61 3.79
CA THR A 86 -2.03 3.31 2.62
C THR A 86 -2.42 4.78 2.58
N ALA A 87 -3.71 5.09 2.78
CA ALA A 87 -4.20 6.47 2.77
C ALA A 87 -3.50 7.31 3.84
N LEU A 88 -3.42 6.81 5.08
CA LEU A 88 -2.77 7.55 6.15
C LEU A 88 -1.25 7.63 5.96
N ALA A 89 -0.59 6.56 5.53
CA ALA A 89 0.85 6.54 5.28
C ALA A 89 1.25 7.55 4.19
N VAL A 90 0.51 7.63 3.08
CA VAL A 90 0.82 8.60 2.02
C VAL A 90 0.52 10.03 2.45
N ALA A 91 -0.53 10.26 3.26
CA ALA A 91 -0.81 11.58 3.82
C ALA A 91 0.33 12.04 4.75
N LEU A 92 0.81 11.15 5.64
CA LEU A 92 1.93 11.44 6.53
C LEU A 92 3.25 11.59 5.77
N GLN A 93 3.47 10.81 4.71
CA GLN A 93 4.60 10.98 3.81
C GLN A 93 4.58 12.39 3.20
N LEU A 94 3.43 12.83 2.68
CA LEU A 94 3.31 14.15 2.05
C LEU A 94 3.51 15.29 3.06
N LEU A 95 2.93 15.16 4.26
CA LEU A 95 3.11 16.14 5.34
C LEU A 95 4.58 16.27 5.78
N THR A 96 5.31 15.16 5.80
CA THR A 96 6.73 15.13 6.18
C THR A 96 7.67 15.37 4.99
N PHE A 97 7.15 15.60 3.78
CA PHE A 97 7.95 15.78 2.59
C PHE A 97 8.58 17.19 2.56
N PRO A 98 9.90 17.32 2.39
CA PRO A 98 10.57 18.61 2.36
C PRO A 98 10.19 19.41 1.11
N GLY A 99 9.88 20.69 1.30
CA GLY A 99 9.57 21.61 0.21
C GLY A 99 8.10 21.63 -0.26
N VAL A 100 7.24 20.74 0.25
CA VAL A 100 5.80 20.77 -0.08
C VAL A 100 5.04 21.78 0.76
N PHE A 101 5.12 21.65 2.09
CA PHE A 101 4.42 22.56 3.03
C PHE A 101 5.38 23.46 3.81
N SER A 102 6.62 23.01 4.01
CA SER A 102 7.71 23.79 4.62
C SER A 102 9.05 23.23 4.12
N PRO A 103 10.16 23.97 4.23
CA PRO A 103 11.46 23.51 3.73
C PRO A 103 11.91 22.17 4.32
N GLN A 104 11.58 21.89 5.59
CA GLN A 104 11.92 20.63 6.27
C GLN A 104 10.78 19.60 6.32
N GLY A 105 9.58 19.95 5.87
CA GLY A 105 8.36 19.18 6.15
C GLY A 105 7.73 19.55 7.50
N LEU A 106 6.48 19.14 7.71
CA LEU A 106 5.74 19.39 8.94
C LEU A 106 6.07 18.35 10.03
N LEU A 107 5.46 18.51 11.20
CA LEU A 107 5.49 17.55 12.32
C LEU A 107 6.88 17.33 12.97
N GLY A 108 7.84 18.22 12.72
CA GLY A 108 9.22 18.03 13.17
C GLY A 108 9.93 16.92 12.41
N ALA A 109 9.66 16.80 11.10
CA ALA A 109 10.25 15.79 10.24
C ALA A 109 11.79 15.84 10.26
N LEU A 110 12.39 14.66 10.36
CA LEU A 110 13.81 14.46 10.12
C LEU A 110 14.05 14.36 8.60
N PRO A 111 15.29 14.58 8.11
CA PRO A 111 15.59 14.62 6.68
C PRO A 111 15.18 13.39 5.86
N ARG A 112 14.91 12.26 6.53
CA ARG A 112 14.57 10.97 5.90
C ARG A 112 13.17 10.48 6.25
N SER A 113 12.36 11.26 7.00
CA SER A 113 11.07 10.78 7.49
C SER A 113 10.11 10.43 6.37
N ALA A 114 9.99 11.30 5.35
CA ALA A 114 9.13 11.04 4.19
C ALA A 114 9.57 9.82 3.38
N MET A 115 10.88 9.66 3.16
CA MET A 115 11.44 8.52 2.42
C MET A 115 11.19 7.19 3.15
N TRP A 116 11.34 7.16 4.48
CA TRP A 116 10.99 5.96 5.25
C TRP A 116 9.51 5.69 5.28
N MET A 117 8.68 6.74 5.27
CA MET A 117 7.23 6.56 5.17
C MET A 117 6.84 5.91 3.84
N TRP A 118 7.51 6.25 2.74
CA TRP A 118 7.35 5.57 1.45
C TRP A 118 7.71 4.08 1.52
N ILE A 119 8.84 3.73 2.16
CA ILE A 119 9.28 2.34 2.34
C ILE A 119 8.27 1.56 3.17
N PHE A 120 7.85 2.14 4.30
CA PHE A 120 6.88 1.54 5.19
C PHE A 120 5.53 1.35 4.52
N TRP A 121 5.10 2.29 3.69
CA TRP A 121 3.92 2.10 2.86
C TRP A 121 4.08 0.90 1.92
N HIS A 122 5.16 0.84 1.15
CA HIS A 122 5.40 -0.20 0.15
C HIS A 122 5.68 -1.59 0.74
N ALA A 123 6.14 -1.68 1.98
CA ALA A 123 6.27 -2.94 2.71
C ALA A 123 4.99 -3.30 3.49
N GLY A 124 4.35 -2.30 4.11
CA GLY A 124 3.20 -2.49 4.99
C GLY A 124 1.95 -2.92 4.25
N PHE A 125 1.63 -2.26 3.12
CA PHE A 125 0.45 -2.61 2.31
C PHE A 125 0.43 -4.08 1.88
N PRO A 126 1.46 -4.64 1.19
CA PRO A 126 1.47 -6.05 0.82
C PRO A 126 1.42 -7.00 2.03
N CYS A 127 2.05 -6.64 3.15
CA CYS A 127 1.93 -7.40 4.39
C CYS A 127 0.48 -7.47 4.89
N PHE A 128 -0.24 -6.35 4.95
CA PHE A 128 -1.64 -6.34 5.34
C PHE A 128 -2.53 -7.13 4.36
N VAL A 129 -2.26 -7.05 3.06
CA VAL A 129 -2.98 -7.86 2.05
C VAL A 129 -2.75 -9.36 2.29
N MET A 130 -1.50 -9.79 2.52
CA MET A 130 -1.20 -11.19 2.83
C MET A 130 -1.89 -11.65 4.11
N ILE A 131 -1.88 -10.83 5.16
CA ILE A 131 -2.60 -11.12 6.42
C ILE A 131 -4.09 -11.27 6.14
N ALA A 132 -4.69 -10.40 5.32
CA ALA A 132 -6.10 -10.50 4.95
C ALA A 132 -6.42 -11.80 4.19
N LEU A 133 -5.54 -12.24 3.28
CA LEU A 133 -5.69 -13.50 2.55
C LEU A 133 -5.58 -14.72 3.47
N LEU A 134 -4.57 -14.75 4.33
CA LEU A 134 -4.35 -15.84 5.27
C LEU A 134 -5.47 -15.94 6.30
N ALA A 135 -5.95 -14.79 6.79
CA ALA A 135 -7.08 -14.71 7.70
C ALA A 135 -8.33 -15.29 7.03
N ARG A 136 -8.63 -14.89 5.78
CA ARG A 136 -9.74 -15.42 4.98
C ARG A 136 -9.74 -16.95 4.91
N ASP A 137 -8.57 -17.54 4.67
CA ASP A 137 -8.47 -18.99 4.44
C ASP A 137 -8.49 -19.81 5.73
N ARG A 138 -7.99 -19.27 6.85
CA ARG A 138 -7.88 -20.00 8.13
C ARG A 138 -8.99 -19.71 9.15
N LEU A 139 -9.50 -18.48 9.23
CA LEU A 139 -10.39 -18.05 10.33
C LEU A 139 -11.79 -17.60 9.87
N ALA A 140 -11.96 -17.25 8.61
CA ALA A 140 -12.92 -16.22 8.23
C ALA A 140 -13.92 -16.64 7.13
N ARG A 141 -14.19 -17.94 6.98
CA ARG A 141 -15.29 -18.37 6.08
C ARG A 141 -16.66 -17.99 6.65
N ALA A 142 -16.77 -17.84 7.97
CA ALA A 142 -18.00 -17.46 8.65
C ALA A 142 -18.08 -15.92 8.84
N PRO A 143 -19.26 -15.32 8.64
CA PRO A 143 -19.49 -13.92 8.98
C PRO A 143 -19.26 -13.67 10.47
N ILE A 144 -18.72 -12.49 10.80
CA ILE A 144 -18.59 -12.04 12.19
C ILE A 144 -19.98 -11.86 12.80
N ASP A 145 -20.10 -12.22 14.08
CA ASP A 145 -21.29 -11.95 14.88
C ASP A 145 -21.61 -10.44 14.90
N ALA A 146 -22.89 -10.12 14.65
CA ALA A 146 -23.38 -8.76 14.53
C ALA A 146 -23.02 -7.91 15.76
N ARG A 147 -23.04 -8.52 16.97
CA ARG A 147 -22.72 -7.85 18.24
C ARG A 147 -21.28 -7.33 18.32
N HIS A 148 -20.36 -7.95 17.59
CA HIS A 148 -18.93 -7.63 17.62
C HIS A 148 -18.44 -6.85 16.39
N THR A 149 -19.31 -6.59 15.42
CA THR A 149 -18.96 -5.92 14.13
C THR A 149 -18.20 -4.62 14.33
N ARG A 150 -18.61 -3.77 15.29
CA ARG A 150 -17.96 -2.48 15.55
C ARG A 150 -16.55 -2.64 16.12
N GLY A 151 -16.35 -3.60 17.03
CA GLY A 151 -15.03 -3.90 17.59
C GLY A 151 -14.09 -4.43 16.51
N TRP A 152 -14.58 -5.35 15.66
CA TRP A 152 -13.81 -5.85 14.53
C TRP A 152 -13.53 -4.78 13.47
N ALA A 153 -14.45 -3.84 13.22
CA ALA A 153 -14.17 -2.71 12.33
C ALA A 153 -13.01 -1.85 12.86
N PHE A 154 -13.00 -1.57 14.16
CA PHE A 154 -11.91 -0.83 14.79
C PHE A 154 -10.58 -1.57 14.68
N VAL A 155 -10.56 -2.88 14.94
CA VAL A 155 -9.33 -3.68 14.84
C VAL A 155 -8.85 -3.82 13.39
N LEU A 156 -9.74 -4.18 12.46
CA LEU A 156 -9.38 -4.50 11.09
C LEU A 156 -9.07 -3.24 10.26
N ILE A 157 -9.75 -2.12 10.52
CA ILE A 157 -9.58 -0.88 9.75
C ILE A 157 -8.76 0.15 10.53
N GLY A 158 -9.14 0.38 11.80
CA GLY A 158 -8.44 1.33 12.67
C GLY A 158 -7.04 0.86 13.07
N GLY A 159 -6.85 -0.45 13.31
CA GLY A 159 -5.55 -1.03 13.66
C GLY A 159 -4.45 -0.70 12.66
N PRO A 160 -4.62 -1.00 11.35
CA PRO A 160 -3.65 -0.62 10.33
C PRO A 160 -3.40 0.90 10.25
N ALA A 161 -4.42 1.74 10.43
CA ALA A 161 -4.23 3.19 10.48
C ALA A 161 -3.37 3.61 11.70
N ILE A 162 -3.59 3.02 12.87
CA ILE A 162 -2.75 3.24 14.05
C ILE A 162 -1.31 2.83 13.77
N VAL A 163 -1.08 1.70 13.09
CA VAL A 163 0.27 1.27 12.67
C VAL A 163 0.93 2.33 11.78
N ALA A 164 0.23 2.92 10.80
CA ALA A 164 0.78 4.01 9.99
C ALA A 164 1.19 5.22 10.84
N ALA A 165 0.33 5.62 11.80
CA ALA A 165 0.63 6.73 12.71
C ALA A 165 1.85 6.44 13.59
N LEU A 166 1.96 5.22 14.14
CA LEU A 166 3.10 4.79 14.95
C LEU A 166 4.40 4.76 14.14
N LEU A 167 4.35 4.30 12.89
CA LEU A 167 5.49 4.32 11.99
C LEU A 167 5.92 5.76 11.66
N CYS A 168 4.98 6.68 11.50
CA CYS A 168 5.31 8.10 11.36
C CYS A 168 5.97 8.65 12.63
N VAL A 169 5.42 8.37 13.83
CA VAL A 169 6.08 8.77 15.09
C VAL A 169 7.50 8.20 15.16
N LEU A 170 7.72 6.95 14.75
CA LEU A 170 9.05 6.35 14.66
C LEU A 170 9.97 7.15 13.72
N THR A 171 9.51 7.51 12.52
CA THR A 171 10.34 8.28 11.57
C THR A 171 10.62 9.71 12.01
N LEU A 172 9.78 10.29 12.86
CA LEU A 172 9.99 11.64 13.43
C LEU A 172 10.95 11.64 14.62
N ARG A 173 11.03 10.52 15.36
CA ARG A 173 11.80 10.44 16.61
C ARG A 173 13.14 9.73 16.45
N VAL A 174 13.26 8.85 15.47
CA VAL A 174 14.45 8.02 15.27
C VAL A 174 15.16 8.42 13.97
N PRO A 175 16.45 8.80 14.01
CA PRO A 175 17.22 9.10 12.82
C PRO A 175 17.55 7.81 12.07
N LEU A 176 16.67 7.42 11.15
CA LEU A 176 16.83 6.20 10.37
C LEU A 176 17.96 6.32 9.32
N PRO A 177 18.64 5.21 8.96
CA PRO A 177 19.71 5.22 7.97
C PRO A 177 19.19 5.57 6.57
N SER A 178 20.09 5.93 5.66
CA SER A 178 19.76 6.13 4.24
C SER A 178 19.36 4.79 3.63
N ALA A 179 18.12 4.66 3.15
CA ALA A 179 17.64 3.40 2.56
C ALA A 179 18.13 3.18 1.12
N PHE A 180 18.27 4.26 0.36
CA PHE A 180 18.90 4.26 -0.96
C PHE A 180 20.38 4.57 -0.78
N ARG A 181 21.17 3.55 -0.42
CA ARG A 181 22.63 3.63 -0.56
C ARG A 181 22.98 3.14 -1.96
N PRO A 182 23.88 3.82 -2.70
CA PRO A 182 24.50 3.21 -3.84
C PRO A 182 25.16 1.89 -3.38
N PRO A 183 25.10 0.82 -4.19
CA PRO A 183 25.75 -0.45 -3.86
C PRO A 183 27.24 -0.18 -3.61
N ALA A 184 27.80 -0.77 -2.55
CA ALA A 184 29.24 -0.70 -2.34
C ALA A 184 29.95 -1.34 -3.54
N GLU A 185 31.14 -0.90 -3.92
CA GLU A 185 31.88 -1.46 -5.07
C GLU A 185 32.06 -3.00 -4.97
N THR A 186 32.01 -3.55 -3.76
CA THR A 186 32.14 -5.00 -3.47
C THR A 186 30.81 -5.75 -3.38
N SER A 187 29.67 -5.09 -3.65
CA SER A 187 28.36 -5.71 -3.49
C SER A 187 27.95 -6.52 -4.72
N VAL A 188 27.58 -7.78 -4.49
CA VAL A 188 27.19 -8.74 -5.54
C VAL A 188 25.86 -8.35 -6.21
N LEU A 189 25.04 -7.55 -5.52
CA LEU A 189 23.76 -7.06 -6.02
C LEU A 189 23.79 -5.54 -6.19
N PRO A 190 23.34 -5.00 -7.34
CA PRO A 190 23.33 -3.57 -7.61
C PRO A 190 22.20 -2.83 -6.85
N VAL A 191 21.67 -3.39 -5.77
CA VAL A 191 20.49 -2.89 -5.06
C VAL A 191 20.70 -3.04 -3.54
N GLY A 192 20.41 -1.96 -2.79
CA GLY A 192 20.51 -1.99 -1.33
C GLY A 192 19.54 -2.99 -0.67
N GLY A 193 19.96 -3.60 0.45
CA GLY A 193 19.20 -4.67 1.11
C GLY A 193 17.77 -4.30 1.51
N ILE A 194 17.50 -3.04 1.85
CA ILE A 194 16.14 -2.56 2.16
C ILE A 194 15.25 -2.61 0.92
N VAL A 195 15.75 -2.15 -0.22
CA VAL A 195 15.01 -2.16 -1.50
C VAL A 195 14.74 -3.60 -1.92
N LEU A 196 15.73 -4.49 -1.80
CA LEU A 196 15.55 -5.91 -2.07
C LEU A 196 14.46 -6.54 -1.18
N ALA A 197 14.46 -6.23 0.12
CA ALA A 197 13.44 -6.71 1.03
C ALA A 197 12.04 -6.23 0.64
N VAL A 198 11.89 -4.95 0.27
CA VAL A 198 10.61 -4.40 -0.21
C VAL A 198 10.16 -5.11 -1.49
N TRP A 199 11.07 -5.35 -2.43
CA TRP A 199 10.76 -6.08 -3.66
C TRP A 199 10.32 -7.52 -3.39
N LEU A 200 11.03 -8.23 -2.51
CA LEU A 200 10.68 -9.60 -2.14
C LEU A 200 9.31 -9.68 -1.47
N VAL A 201 8.99 -8.74 -0.56
CA VAL A 201 7.68 -8.68 0.09
C VAL A 201 6.57 -8.43 -0.93
N ASN A 202 6.77 -7.52 -1.88
CA ASN A 202 5.79 -7.25 -2.94
C ASN A 202 5.62 -8.44 -3.88
N ALA A 203 6.72 -9.08 -4.29
CA ALA A 203 6.70 -10.27 -5.13
C ALA A 203 5.97 -11.44 -4.43
N LEU A 204 6.27 -11.67 -3.14
CA LEU A 204 5.60 -12.69 -2.34
C LEU A 204 4.10 -12.42 -2.22
N ALA A 205 3.71 -11.18 -1.94
CA ALA A 205 2.30 -10.80 -1.84
C ALA A 205 1.57 -10.97 -3.17
N LEU A 206 2.18 -10.56 -4.28
CA LEU A 206 1.62 -10.75 -5.62
C LEU A 206 1.43 -12.25 -5.93
N THR A 207 2.45 -13.07 -5.68
CA THR A 207 2.37 -14.52 -5.89
C THR A 207 1.28 -15.15 -5.00
N ALA A 208 1.17 -14.73 -3.73
CA ALA A 208 0.13 -15.20 -2.83
C ALA A 208 -1.28 -14.84 -3.33
N VAL A 209 -1.50 -13.60 -3.81
CA VAL A 209 -2.76 -13.17 -4.42
C VAL A 209 -3.07 -14.00 -5.67
N LEU A 210 -2.09 -14.21 -6.54
CA LEU A 210 -2.27 -14.96 -7.79
C LEU A 210 -2.61 -16.43 -7.53
N ILE A 211 -1.94 -17.08 -6.58
CA ILE A 211 -2.23 -18.48 -6.20
C ILE A 211 -3.62 -18.56 -5.59
N ALA A 212 -3.92 -17.69 -4.62
CA ALA A 212 -5.22 -17.69 -3.94
C ALA A 212 -6.39 -17.31 -4.87
N GLY A 213 -6.12 -16.55 -5.93
CA GLY A 213 -7.10 -16.16 -6.95
C GLY A 213 -7.30 -17.22 -8.05
N ARG A 214 -6.23 -17.89 -8.50
CA ARG A 214 -6.29 -18.89 -9.59
C ARG A 214 -6.78 -20.26 -9.15
N LEU A 215 -6.58 -20.65 -7.89
CA LEU A 215 -7.05 -21.95 -7.36
C LEU A 215 -8.58 -22.01 -7.15
N ARG A 216 -9.33 -20.97 -7.52
CA ARG A 216 -10.79 -20.86 -7.28
C ARG A 216 -11.58 -20.40 -8.50
N THR A 217 -10.94 -20.25 -9.67
CA THR A 217 -11.60 -20.09 -10.98
C THR A 217 -11.55 -21.39 -11.74
#